data_AF-A0AAX6HXJ1-F1
#
_entry.id   AF-A0AAX6HXJ1-F1
#
_cell.length_a   1.000
_cell.length_b   1.000
_cell.length_c   1.000
_cell.angle_alpha   90.00
_cell.angle_beta   90.00
_cell.angle_gamma   90.00
#
_symmetry.space_group_name_H-M   'P 1'
#
loop_
_entity.id
_entity.type
_entity.pdbx_description
1 polymer ?
#
loop_
_entity_poly.entity_id
_entity_poly.type
_entity_poly.pdbx_seq_one_letter_code
_entity_poly.pdbx_strand_id
1 'polypeptide(L)'
;MANLLRFDVYDLELTEVRSNSALRSLLVGTANGSIIVVEDIDCSVELGTADGKRDSGKKSDTESESDKEKVTLSGLLNFVDGLWSSCGDERIIVFTTNHKDRLDPALLRPGRMDMHIRMSYCTPSGFRVLAANYHLIDDHRLFGEVDRLITEKNVTPARIAEELMKSDDAEVALQGLVAALNRMGTDM
;
A
#
# COMPACT_ATOMS: atom_id res chain seq x y z
N MET A 1 4.33 -6.65 12.41
CA MET A 1 5.25 -5.54 12.74
C MET A 1 4.84 -4.86 14.05
N ALA A 2 3.64 -4.28 14.14
CA ALA A 2 3.15 -3.60 15.35
C ALA A 2 3.31 -4.42 16.65
N ASN A 3 2.83 -5.68 16.65
CA ASN A 3 2.95 -6.56 17.83
C ASN A 3 4.41 -6.84 18.26
N LEU A 4 5.35 -6.88 17.31
CA LEU A 4 6.76 -7.11 17.61
C LEU A 4 7.39 -5.89 18.31
N LEU A 5 7.03 -4.70 17.85
CA LEU A 5 7.50 -3.43 18.41
C LEU A 5 6.70 -2.98 19.64
N ARG A 6 5.54 -3.60 19.89
CA ARG A 6 4.54 -3.19 20.88
C ARG A 6 4.02 -1.76 20.63
N PHE A 7 3.81 -1.44 19.35
CA PHE A 7 3.32 -0.13 18.92
C PHE A 7 1.83 -0.16 18.64
N ASP A 8 1.15 0.94 18.94
CA ASP A 8 -0.25 1.15 18.58
C ASP A 8 -0.38 1.43 17.07
N VAL A 9 -1.43 0.91 16.43
CA VAL A 9 -1.68 1.11 14.99
C VAL A 9 -2.83 2.09 14.82
N TYR A 10 -2.58 3.15 14.03
CA TYR A 10 -3.56 4.15 13.64
C TYR A 10 -3.74 4.07 12.13
N ASP A 11 -4.98 3.87 11.70
CA ASP A 11 -5.36 3.95 10.29
C ASP A 11 -5.83 5.38 9.98
N LEU A 12 -5.23 6.00 8.96
CA LEU A 12 -5.48 7.38 8.57
C LEU A 12 -5.99 7.44 7.13
N GLU A 13 -7.29 7.62 7.00
CA GLU A 13 -7.96 7.82 5.73
C GLU A 13 -7.93 9.31 5.34
N LEU A 14 -7.13 9.67 4.32
CA LEU A 14 -6.93 11.07 3.92
C LEU A 14 -8.18 11.74 3.34
N THR A 15 -9.09 10.97 2.75
CA THR A 15 -10.34 11.45 2.13
C THR A 15 -11.30 12.04 3.15
N GLU A 16 -11.29 11.54 4.39
CA GLU A 16 -12.16 12.00 5.48
C GLU A 16 -11.62 13.26 6.20
N VAL A 17 -10.35 13.60 5.97
CA VAL A 17 -9.71 14.74 6.65
C VAL A 17 -9.98 16.04 5.90
N ARG A 18 -10.78 16.91 6.53
CA ARG A 18 -11.30 18.16 5.93
C ARG A 18 -10.32 19.34 5.91
N SER A 19 -9.13 19.24 6.50
CA SER A 19 -8.15 20.34 6.47
C SER A 19 -6.79 19.90 7.00
N ASN A 20 -5.74 20.65 6.63
CA ASN A 20 -4.40 20.47 7.18
C ASN A 20 -4.32 20.70 8.71
N SER A 21 -5.19 21.55 9.27
CA SER A 21 -5.25 21.76 10.73
C SER A 21 -5.87 20.56 11.45
N ALA A 22 -6.91 19.94 10.88
CA ALA A 22 -7.49 18.70 11.39
C ALA A 22 -6.48 17.56 11.32
N LEU A 23 -5.79 17.40 10.17
CA LEU A 23 -4.71 16.43 10.00
C LEU A 23 -3.63 16.59 11.08
N ARG A 24 -3.19 17.83 11.30
CA ARG A 24 -2.21 18.15 12.34
C ARG A 24 -2.71 17.76 13.72
N SER A 25 -3.97 18.05 14.05
CA SER A 25 -4.53 17.69 15.36
C SER A 25 -4.58 16.17 15.57
N LEU A 26 -4.89 15.41 14.52
CA LEU A 26 -4.88 13.95 14.58
C LEU A 26 -3.47 13.41 14.83
N LEU A 27 -2.48 13.89 14.08
CA LEU A 27 -1.10 13.45 14.21
C LEU A 27 -0.45 13.88 15.54
N VAL A 28 -0.83 15.03 16.11
CA VAL A 28 -0.37 15.42 17.46
C VAL A 28 -1.04 14.57 18.54
N GLY A 29 -2.27 14.10 18.30
CA GLY A 29 -3.03 13.28 19.25
C GLY A 29 -2.62 11.80 19.30
N THR A 30 -1.77 11.32 18.40
CA THR A 30 -1.30 9.92 18.44
C THR A 30 -0.33 9.71 19.59
N ALA A 31 -0.40 8.54 20.23
CA ALA A 31 0.55 8.17 21.29
C ALA A 31 1.99 8.02 20.75
N ASN A 32 2.97 8.07 21.65
CA ASN A 32 4.33 7.62 21.31
C ASN A 32 4.35 6.10 21.14
N GLY A 33 5.28 5.58 20.34
CA GLY A 33 5.29 4.17 19.99
C GLY A 33 4.11 3.83 19.06
N SER A 34 3.90 4.64 18.02
CA SER A 34 2.78 4.49 17.10
C SER A 34 3.23 4.16 15.68
N ILE A 35 2.47 3.31 15.01
CA ILE A 35 2.51 3.12 13.56
C ILE A 35 1.27 3.79 12.96
N ILE A 36 1.47 4.78 12.12
CA ILE A 36 0.40 5.47 11.38
C ILE A 36 0.41 4.92 9.96
N VAL A 37 -0.68 4.29 9.53
CA VAL A 37 -0.86 3.76 8.19
C VAL A 37 -1.69 4.75 7.39
N VAL A 38 -1.20 5.13 6.22
CA VAL A 38 -1.87 6.02 5.28
C VAL A 38 -2.04 5.24 3.97
N GLU A 39 -3.26 4.80 3.71
CA GLU A 39 -3.56 3.93 2.58
C GLU A 39 -3.84 4.71 1.29
N ASP A 40 -3.52 4.08 0.15
CA ASP A 40 -3.89 4.51 -1.21
C ASP A 40 -3.64 6.01 -1.50
N ILE A 41 -2.43 6.47 -1.20
CA ILE A 41 -2.08 7.89 -1.35
C ILE A 41 -2.15 8.39 -2.79
N ASP A 42 -2.11 7.51 -3.79
CA ASP A 42 -2.29 7.86 -5.20
C ASP A 42 -3.70 8.39 -5.51
N CYS A 43 -4.74 7.89 -4.84
CA CYS A 43 -6.10 8.42 -4.99
C CYS A 43 -6.23 9.85 -4.42
N SER A 44 -5.45 10.17 -3.39
CA SER A 44 -5.44 11.50 -2.77
C SER A 44 -4.66 12.54 -3.59
N VAL A 45 -3.65 12.10 -4.36
CA VAL A 45 -2.83 12.99 -5.21
C VAL A 45 -3.58 13.46 -6.46
N GLU A 46 -4.48 12.64 -7.00
CA GLU A 46 -5.34 13.02 -8.13
C GLU A 46 -6.30 14.17 -7.77
N LEU A 47 -6.67 14.31 -6.49
CA LEU A 47 -7.48 15.42 -6.00
C LEU A 47 -6.73 16.76 -5.96
N GLY A 48 -5.39 16.75 -5.94
CA GLY A 48 -4.54 17.95 -5.86
C GLY A 48 -3.83 18.34 -7.15
N THR A 49 -3.85 17.50 -8.18
CA THR A 49 -3.15 17.71 -9.47
C THR A 49 -4.07 18.11 -10.62
N ALA A 50 -5.36 18.32 -10.35
CA ALA A 50 -6.34 18.86 -11.30
C ALA A 50 -6.06 20.32 -11.75
N ASP A 51 -4.92 20.91 -11.39
CA ASP A 51 -4.41 22.19 -11.91
C ASP A 51 -3.34 22.04 -13.02
N GLY A 52 -3.00 20.82 -13.44
CA GLY A 52 -1.90 20.58 -14.39
C GLY A 52 -2.24 20.56 -15.88
N LYS A 53 -3.49 20.78 -16.29
CA LYS A 53 -3.86 20.77 -17.73
C LYS A 53 -4.98 21.76 -18.04
N ARG A 54 -4.71 23.06 -17.88
CA ARG A 54 -5.43 24.10 -18.63
C ARG A 54 -4.44 24.80 -19.55
N ASP A 55 -4.59 24.42 -20.80
CA ASP A 55 -4.12 25.12 -21.98
C ASP A 55 -4.43 26.63 -21.87
N SER A 56 -3.51 27.38 -22.46
CA SER A 56 -3.52 28.82 -22.66
C SER A 56 -4.91 29.42 -22.97
N GLY A 57 -5.39 30.34 -22.12
CA GLY A 57 -6.39 31.33 -22.54
C GLY A 57 -7.44 31.76 -21.51
N LYS A 58 -7.30 33.02 -21.05
CA LYS A 58 -8.34 33.94 -20.51
C LYS A 58 -8.97 33.67 -19.13
N LYS A 59 -8.67 34.63 -18.25
CA LYS A 59 -9.32 35.09 -17.01
C LYS A 59 -10.84 34.82 -16.89
N SER A 60 -11.24 34.36 -15.71
CA SER A 60 -12.35 34.95 -14.95
C SER A 60 -12.15 34.68 -13.45
N ASP A 61 -11.94 35.75 -12.70
CA ASP A 61 -11.92 35.80 -11.25
C ASP A 61 -13.28 35.37 -10.68
N THR A 62 -13.38 34.11 -10.26
CA THR A 62 -14.36 33.65 -9.27
C THR A 62 -13.75 32.42 -8.59
N GLU A 63 -12.73 32.67 -7.76
CA GLU A 63 -12.23 31.65 -6.83
C GLU A 63 -13.36 31.32 -5.86
N SER A 64 -14.02 30.19 -6.08
CA SER A 64 -14.86 29.55 -5.07
C SER A 64 -13.97 29.19 -3.88
N GLU A 65 -14.24 29.80 -2.71
CA GLU A 65 -13.54 29.56 -1.45
C GLU A 65 -13.57 28.09 -0.97
N SER A 66 -14.26 27.19 -1.67
CA SER A 66 -14.45 25.77 -1.32
C SER A 66 -13.26 24.85 -1.62
N ASP A 67 -12.25 25.28 -2.39
CA ASP A 67 -11.09 24.42 -2.75
C ASP A 67 -9.87 24.60 -1.84
N LYS A 68 -9.93 25.47 -0.82
CA LYS A 68 -8.82 25.71 0.12
C LYS A 68 -8.74 24.71 1.29
N GLU A 69 -9.70 23.79 1.42
CA GLU A 69 -9.81 22.89 2.56
C GLU A 69 -9.38 21.43 2.29
N LYS A 70 -8.98 21.07 1.06
CA LYS A 70 -8.53 19.68 0.84
C LYS A 70 -7.13 19.44 1.38
N VAL A 71 -6.96 18.32 2.09
CA VAL A 71 -5.64 17.86 2.54
C VAL A 71 -4.77 17.53 1.33
N THR A 72 -3.52 17.98 1.37
CA THR A 72 -2.52 17.63 0.35
C THR A 72 -1.46 16.73 0.96
N LEU A 73 -0.93 15.81 0.15
CA LEU A 73 0.17 14.93 0.55
C LEU A 73 1.43 15.73 0.94
N SER A 74 1.66 16.86 0.28
CA SER A 74 2.72 17.82 0.65
C SER A 74 2.46 18.46 2.02
N GLY A 75 1.21 18.74 2.38
CA GLY A 75 0.82 19.22 3.71
C GLY A 75 1.10 18.20 4.82
N LEU A 76 0.78 16.93 4.56
CA LEU A 76 1.13 15.82 5.46
C LEU A 76 2.64 15.72 5.67
N LEU A 77 3.44 15.71 4.59
CA LEU A 77 4.89 15.56 4.72
C LEU A 77 5.56 16.78 5.32
N ASN A 78 5.10 18.00 5.05
CA ASN A 78 5.61 19.19 5.73
C ASN A 78 5.39 19.14 7.25
N PHE A 79 4.35 18.44 7.70
CA PHE A 79 4.13 18.20 9.12
C PHE A 79 5.12 17.16 9.67
N VAL A 80 5.34 16.06 8.96
CA VAL A 80 6.26 14.98 9.35
C VAL A 80 7.73 15.42 9.37
N ASP A 81 8.14 16.20 8.37
CA ASP A 81 9.50 16.73 8.13
C ASP A 81 9.82 17.97 9.02
N GLY A 82 8.81 18.51 9.70
CA GLY A 82 8.91 19.76 10.46
C GLY A 82 9.27 19.61 11.95
N LEU A 83 9.21 20.72 12.68
CA LEU A 83 9.51 20.89 14.13
C LEU A 83 8.78 19.94 15.11
N TRP A 84 7.91 19.04 14.62
CA TRP A 84 7.09 18.13 15.42
C TRP A 84 7.58 16.68 15.40
N SER A 85 8.54 16.32 14.54
CA SER A 85 9.32 15.08 14.69
C SER A 85 10.11 15.06 16.01
N SER A 86 10.26 16.22 16.67
CA SER A 86 10.88 16.37 18.00
C SER A 86 9.91 16.19 19.17
N CYS A 87 8.61 16.10 18.93
CA CYS A 87 7.58 15.94 19.97
C CYS A 87 7.03 14.50 19.96
N GLY A 88 7.90 13.51 20.17
CA GLY A 88 7.53 12.11 20.29
C GLY A 88 8.61 11.21 19.70
N ASP A 89 9.32 10.49 20.56
CA ASP A 89 10.60 9.84 20.21
C ASP A 89 10.47 8.63 19.27
N GLU A 90 9.25 8.11 19.04
CA GLU A 90 9.04 6.82 18.37
C GLU A 90 7.76 6.79 17.54
N ARG A 91 7.83 7.19 16.26
CA ARG A 91 6.71 7.10 15.32
C ARG A 91 7.16 6.55 13.97
N ILE A 92 6.38 5.62 13.43
CA ILE A 92 6.59 5.05 12.10
C ILE A 92 5.38 5.41 11.25
N ILE A 93 5.60 5.97 10.06
CA ILE A 93 4.51 6.25 9.12
C ILE A 93 4.68 5.33 7.91
N VAL A 94 3.66 4.55 7.62
CA VAL A 94 3.61 3.60 6.51
C VAL A 94 2.65 4.12 5.46
N PHE A 95 3.14 4.32 4.25
CA PHE A 95 2.33 4.72 3.10
C PHE A 95 2.14 3.52 2.17
N THR A 96 0.91 3.30 1.69
CA THR A 96 0.63 2.32 0.63
C THR A 96 0.26 3.03 -0.66
N THR A 97 0.71 2.49 -1.80
CA THR A 97 0.35 3.01 -3.12
C THR A 97 0.50 1.93 -4.17
N ASN A 98 -0.40 1.92 -5.16
CA ASN A 98 -0.29 1.07 -6.34
C ASN A 98 0.55 1.74 -7.45
N HIS A 99 0.71 3.07 -7.41
CA HIS A 99 1.30 3.89 -8.46
C HIS A 99 2.39 4.82 -7.93
N LYS A 100 3.54 4.24 -7.53
CA LYS A 100 4.70 5.01 -7.03
C LYS A 100 5.17 6.07 -8.02
N ASP A 101 5.03 5.83 -9.32
CA ASP A 101 5.41 6.74 -10.41
C ASP A 101 4.53 7.99 -10.51
N ARG A 102 3.33 7.99 -9.93
CA ARG A 102 2.44 9.16 -9.87
C ARG A 102 2.75 10.10 -8.70
N LEU A 103 3.61 9.70 -7.78
CA LEU A 103 3.97 10.51 -6.62
C LEU A 103 5.02 11.58 -6.99
N ASP A 104 4.90 12.76 -6.39
CA ASP A 104 5.91 13.81 -6.54
C ASP A 104 7.28 13.29 -6.02
N PRO A 105 8.34 13.32 -6.85
CA PRO A 105 9.69 12.91 -6.45
C PRO A 105 10.23 13.61 -5.21
N ALA A 106 9.71 14.79 -4.85
CA ALA A 106 10.07 15.50 -3.62
C ALA A 106 9.61 14.79 -2.34
N LEU A 107 8.62 13.91 -2.43
CA LEU A 107 8.11 13.10 -1.31
C LEU A 107 8.98 11.87 -1.06
N LEU A 108 9.56 11.32 -2.14
CA LEU A 108 10.40 10.12 -2.15
C LEU A 108 11.86 10.38 -1.74
N ARG A 109 12.16 11.57 -1.19
CA ARG A 109 13.52 11.94 -0.79
C ARG A 109 13.85 11.37 0.60
N PRO A 110 15.12 11.00 0.86
CA PRO A 110 15.56 10.64 2.21
C PRO A 110 15.20 11.72 3.24
N GLY A 111 14.76 11.30 4.42
CA GLY A 111 14.22 12.18 5.47
C GLY A 111 12.69 12.37 5.42
N ARG A 112 12.05 11.98 4.31
CA ARG A 112 10.58 11.94 4.17
C ARG A 112 10.12 10.48 4.06
N MET A 113 9.87 10.01 2.84
CA MET A 113 9.66 8.59 2.57
C MET A 113 11.02 7.97 2.23
N ASP A 114 11.75 7.58 3.26
CA ASP A 114 13.13 7.10 3.16
C ASP A 114 13.24 5.60 2.83
N MET A 115 12.29 4.79 3.32
CA MET A 115 12.22 3.35 3.08
C MET A 115 11.16 3.00 2.04
N HIS A 116 11.56 2.30 0.98
CA HIS A 116 10.66 1.85 -0.08
C HIS A 116 10.69 0.32 -0.22
N ILE A 117 9.56 -0.32 0.06
CA ILE A 117 9.39 -1.77 -0.08
C ILE A 117 8.41 -2.03 -1.22
N ARG A 118 8.88 -2.73 -2.26
CA ARG A 118 8.01 -3.15 -3.38
C ARG A 118 7.43 -4.52 -3.11
N MET A 119 6.12 -4.59 -2.87
CA MET A 119 5.38 -5.85 -2.79
C MET A 119 4.98 -6.28 -4.20
N SER A 120 5.62 -7.33 -4.73
CA SER A 120 5.41 -7.80 -6.10
C SER A 120 4.58 -9.09 -6.15
N TYR A 121 4.58 -9.74 -7.31
CA TYR A 121 3.94 -11.03 -7.52
C TYR A 121 4.52 -12.12 -6.62
N CYS A 122 3.74 -13.19 -6.44
CA CYS A 122 4.14 -14.33 -5.65
C CYS A 122 5.40 -14.95 -6.24
N THR A 123 6.34 -15.30 -5.38
CA THR A 123 7.53 -16.07 -5.75
C THR A 123 7.33 -17.52 -5.30
N PRO A 124 8.11 -18.48 -5.82
CA PRO A 124 8.16 -19.84 -5.29
C PRO A 124 8.35 -19.89 -3.76
N SER A 125 9.20 -19.02 -3.22
CA SER A 125 9.38 -18.90 -1.77
C SER A 125 8.14 -18.37 -1.05
N GLY A 126 7.46 -17.37 -1.61
CA GLY A 126 6.19 -16.86 -1.08
C GLY A 126 5.10 -17.93 -1.10
N PHE A 127 5.00 -18.69 -2.19
CA PHE A 127 4.08 -19.82 -2.29
C PHE A 127 4.32 -20.87 -1.22
N ARG A 128 5.58 -21.25 -0.95
CA ARG A 128 5.91 -22.22 0.12
C ARG A 128 5.44 -21.74 1.48
N VAL A 129 5.58 -20.45 1.78
CA VAL A 129 5.06 -19.86 3.03
C VAL A 129 3.53 -19.97 3.09
N LEU A 130 2.82 -19.73 1.98
CA LEU A 130 1.36 -19.90 1.93
C LEU A 130 0.96 -21.37 2.11
N ALA A 131 1.61 -22.29 1.41
CA ALA A 131 1.33 -23.72 1.52
C ALA A 131 1.55 -24.25 2.94
N ALA A 132 2.63 -23.84 3.60
CA ALA A 132 2.92 -24.16 4.99
C ALA A 132 1.87 -23.55 5.94
N ASN A 133 1.44 -22.31 5.72
CA ASN A 133 0.48 -21.65 6.60
C ASN A 133 -0.95 -22.21 6.48
N TYR A 134 -1.42 -22.51 5.26
CA TYR A 134 -2.80 -22.95 5.03
C TYR A 134 -2.98 -24.47 5.16
N HIS A 135 -2.00 -25.26 4.73
CA HIS A 135 -2.12 -26.73 4.68
C HIS A 135 -1.07 -27.47 5.49
N LEU A 136 -0.16 -26.76 6.18
CA LEU A 136 0.89 -27.37 7.02
C LEU A 136 1.79 -28.34 6.23
N ILE A 137 2.05 -28.02 4.96
CA ILE A 137 2.94 -28.80 4.09
C ILE A 137 4.19 -28.01 3.71
N ASP A 138 5.33 -28.68 3.71
CA ASP A 138 6.62 -28.11 3.31
C ASP A 138 7.08 -28.61 1.93
N ASP A 139 6.49 -29.71 1.43
CA ASP A 139 6.78 -30.28 0.13
C ASP A 139 5.56 -30.99 -0.48
N HIS A 140 5.48 -31.00 -1.81
CA HIS A 140 4.46 -31.72 -2.56
C HIS A 140 4.91 -31.98 -4.00
N ARG A 141 4.45 -33.08 -4.60
CA ARG A 141 4.76 -33.45 -6.00
C ARG A 141 4.42 -32.37 -7.03
N LEU A 142 3.44 -31.51 -6.71
CA LEU A 142 2.98 -30.42 -7.58
C LEU A 142 3.76 -29.11 -7.40
N PHE A 143 4.62 -28.98 -6.39
CA PHE A 143 5.35 -27.73 -6.13
C PHE A 143 6.21 -27.32 -7.33
N GLY A 144 6.87 -28.28 -7.98
CA GLY A 144 7.68 -27.98 -9.17
C GLY A 144 6.87 -27.42 -10.34
N GLU A 145 5.61 -27.85 -10.50
CA GLU A 145 4.71 -27.31 -11.52
C GLU A 145 4.18 -25.92 -11.13
N VAL A 146 3.78 -25.75 -9.87
CA VAL A 146 3.32 -24.47 -9.33
C VAL A 146 4.41 -23.41 -9.39
N ASP A 147 5.65 -23.74 -9.00
CA ASP A 147 6.81 -22.84 -9.05
C ASP A 147 7.05 -22.29 -10.47
N ARG A 148 6.90 -23.16 -11.48
CA ARG A 148 7.01 -22.77 -12.90
C ARG A 148 5.88 -21.83 -13.30
N LEU A 149 4.63 -22.20 -13.01
CA LEU A 149 3.45 -21.42 -13.39
C LEU A 149 3.41 -20.04 -12.72
N ILE A 150 3.80 -19.95 -11.45
CA ILE A 150 3.87 -18.69 -10.71
C ILE A 150 4.88 -17.72 -11.36
N THR A 151 6.04 -18.26 -11.77
CA THR A 151 7.10 -17.46 -12.40
C THR A 151 6.70 -16.97 -13.80
N GLU A 152 5.93 -17.78 -14.54
CA GLU A 152 5.49 -17.43 -15.90
C GLU A 152 4.31 -16.46 -15.92
N LYS A 153 3.40 -16.55 -14.94
CA LYS A 153 2.09 -15.89 -15.02
C LYS A 153 1.90 -14.68 -14.09
N ASN A 154 2.95 -14.25 -13.39
CA ASN A 154 2.91 -13.07 -12.51
C ASN A 154 1.67 -13.06 -11.59
N VAL A 155 1.50 -14.11 -10.80
CA VAL A 155 0.29 -14.28 -9.98
C VAL A 155 0.44 -13.59 -8.64
N THR A 156 -0.60 -12.91 -8.14
CA THR A 156 -0.55 -12.25 -6.83
C THR A 156 -0.62 -13.28 -5.69
N PRO A 157 0.05 -13.03 -4.54
CA PRO A 157 -0.06 -13.91 -3.37
C PRO A 157 -1.52 -14.12 -2.91
N ALA A 158 -2.35 -13.08 -3.02
CA ALA A 158 -3.78 -13.16 -2.68
C ALA A 158 -4.54 -14.18 -3.53
N ARG A 159 -4.26 -14.25 -4.84
CA ARG A 159 -4.88 -15.22 -5.74
C ARG A 159 -4.44 -16.65 -5.44
N ILE A 160 -3.18 -16.85 -5.08
CA ILE A 160 -2.68 -18.15 -4.64
C ILE A 160 -3.38 -18.57 -3.34
N ALA A 161 -3.46 -17.67 -2.36
CA ALA A 161 -4.14 -17.92 -1.09
C ALA A 161 -5.62 -18.26 -1.29
N GLU A 162 -6.33 -17.51 -2.14
CA GLU A 162 -7.75 -17.77 -2.47
C GLU A 162 -7.97 -19.20 -2.96
N GLU A 163 -7.08 -19.71 -3.83
CA GLU A 163 -7.21 -21.05 -4.39
C GLU A 163 -6.84 -22.14 -3.39
N LEU A 164 -5.82 -21.91 -2.56
CA LEU A 164 -5.46 -22.81 -1.46
C LEU A 164 -6.60 -22.94 -0.44
N MET A 165 -7.31 -21.85 -0.13
CA MET A 165 -8.40 -21.83 0.85
C MET A 165 -9.70 -22.51 0.37
N LYS A 166 -9.78 -22.98 -0.88
CA LYS A 166 -11.00 -23.62 -1.41
C LYS A 166 -11.24 -25.03 -0.89
N SER A 167 -10.21 -25.68 -0.35
CA SER A 167 -10.30 -27.03 0.21
C SER A 167 -9.39 -27.11 1.42
N ASP A 168 -9.76 -27.91 2.43
CA ASP A 168 -8.85 -28.21 3.53
C ASP A 168 -7.82 -29.29 3.14
N ASP A 169 -8.14 -30.09 2.11
CA ASP A 169 -7.26 -31.14 1.59
C ASP A 169 -6.18 -30.53 0.69
N ALA A 170 -4.91 -30.71 1.09
CA ALA A 170 -3.76 -30.14 0.41
C ALA A 170 -3.61 -30.61 -1.05
N GLU A 171 -3.93 -31.87 -1.34
CA GLU A 171 -3.83 -32.41 -2.68
C GLU A 171 -4.92 -31.80 -3.58
N VAL A 172 -6.16 -31.71 -3.09
CA VAL A 172 -7.27 -31.09 -3.82
C VAL A 172 -7.02 -29.61 -4.06
N ALA A 173 -6.54 -28.88 -3.04
CA ALA A 173 -6.23 -27.47 -3.13
C ALA A 173 -5.12 -27.18 -4.16
N LEU A 174 -4.03 -27.96 -4.15
CA LEU A 174 -2.93 -27.79 -5.09
C LEU A 174 -3.32 -28.19 -6.53
N GLN A 175 -4.15 -29.21 -6.71
CA GLN A 175 -4.71 -29.53 -8.02
C GLN A 175 -5.61 -28.40 -8.53
N GLY A 176 -6.45 -27.84 -7.66
CA GLY A 176 -7.25 -26.65 -7.93
C GLY A 176 -6.37 -25.47 -8.36
N LEU A 177 -5.27 -25.25 -7.66
CA LEU A 177 -4.28 -24.22 -7.97
C LEU A 177 -3.65 -24.40 -9.34
N VAL A 178 -3.11 -25.58 -9.64
CA VAL A 178 -2.55 -25.87 -10.97
C VAL A 178 -3.60 -25.67 -12.06
N ALA A 179 -4.84 -26.13 -11.85
CA ALA A 179 -5.93 -25.94 -12.80
C ALA A 179 -6.28 -24.45 -12.99
N ALA A 180 -6.31 -23.66 -11.91
CA ALA A 180 -6.59 -22.23 -11.95
C ALA A 180 -5.49 -21.46 -12.67
N LEU A 181 -4.22 -21.76 -12.35
CA LEU A 181 -3.06 -21.17 -13.00
C LEU A 181 -3.04 -21.53 -14.49
N ASN A 182 -3.33 -22.76 -14.88
CA ASN A 182 -3.40 -23.16 -16.28
C ASN A 182 -4.51 -22.44 -17.07
N ARG A 183 -5.63 -22.10 -16.42
CA ARG A 183 -6.72 -21.31 -17.04
C ARG A 183 -6.37 -19.83 -17.24
N MET A 184 -5.42 -19.27 -16.49
CA MET A 184 -4.96 -17.90 -16.72
C MET A 184 -4.19 -17.88 -18.05
N GLY A 185 -4.70 -17.12 -19.03
CA GLY A 185 -3.98 -16.89 -20.29
C GLY A 185 -2.58 -16.33 -20.00
N THR A 186 -1.61 -16.71 -20.82
CA THR A 186 -0.32 -16.02 -20.83
C THR A 186 -0.58 -14.65 -21.44
N ASP A 187 -0.83 -13.64 -20.61
CA ASP A 187 -0.87 -12.25 -21.09
C ASP A 187 0.56 -11.88 -21.50
N MET A 188 0.84 -12.04 -22.81
CA MET A 188 2.04 -11.53 -23.50
C MET A 188 1.84 -10.06 -23.87
#